data_AF-A0A4Y7RYM7-F1
#
_entry.id   AF-A0A4Y7RYM7-F1
#
_cell.length_a   1.000
_cell.length_b   1.000
_cell.length_c   1.000
_cell.angle_alpha   90.00
_cell.angle_beta   90.00
_cell.angle_gamma   90.00
#
_symmetry.space_group_name_H-M   'P 1'
#
loop_
_entity.id
_entity.type
_entity.pdbx_description
1 polymer ?
#
loop_
_entity_poly.entity_id
_entity_poly.type
_entity_poly.pdbx_seq_one_letter_code
_entity_poly.pdbx_strand_id
1 'polypeptide(L)'
;MNKLMTIEHKNQRVLTTQQLAKGYGADTNTITVNFSRNRERYTEGKHYFCLEGEALKAFKGNLTNCNVAQNVNKLYLWTEKGALLHAKSLNTDRAWEVYDMLVETYFRARETFVIPKTLPEALRFAAELAEQIDRQKPLVSFAQTCAASRDSVLIRELAKIASKNGVITGEKRLYQRLRAWGFIFPNSTEPYQEYVDRGYFEVTQSNKEVASGNVRLFKVTRVTPKGQIYILNRLKKESMAG
;
A
#
# COMPACT_ATOMS: atom_id res chain seq x y z
N MET A 1 -18.82 -6.65 -6.55
CA MET A 1 -17.83 -5.61 -6.90
C MET A 1 -16.54 -6.29 -7.35
N ASN A 2 -16.13 -6.10 -8.61
CA ASN A 2 -14.87 -6.66 -9.11
C ASN A 2 -13.69 -5.88 -8.52
N LYS A 3 -12.88 -6.55 -7.68
CA LYS A 3 -11.69 -5.98 -7.04
C LYS A 3 -10.62 -5.72 -8.11
N LEU A 4 -10.30 -4.47 -8.39
CA LEU A 4 -9.23 -4.11 -9.34
C LEU A 4 -7.88 -4.57 -8.76
N MET A 5 -7.05 -5.18 -9.62
CA MET A 5 -5.68 -5.56 -9.26
C MET A 5 -4.88 -4.31 -8.90
N THR A 6 -4.28 -4.28 -7.71
CA THR A 6 -3.49 -3.13 -7.24
C THR A 6 -2.09 -3.20 -7.82
N ILE A 7 -1.71 -2.17 -8.57
CA ILE A 7 -0.37 -2.01 -9.14
C ILE A 7 0.31 -0.85 -8.44
N GLU A 8 1.55 -1.02 -8.02
CA GLU A 8 2.37 0.03 -7.42
C GLU A 8 3.56 0.38 -8.32
N HIS A 9 3.79 1.67 -8.54
CA HIS A 9 4.95 2.19 -9.24
C HIS A 9 5.47 3.43 -8.50
N LYS A 10 6.76 3.45 -8.15
CA LYS A 10 7.39 4.51 -7.35
C LYS A 10 6.61 4.85 -6.06
N ASN A 11 6.18 3.81 -5.33
CA ASN A 11 5.36 3.90 -4.11
C ASN A 11 4.00 4.61 -4.29
N GLN A 12 3.50 4.73 -5.52
CA GLN A 12 2.16 5.23 -5.81
C GLN A 12 1.31 4.12 -6.41
N ARG A 13 0.03 4.08 -6.02
CA ARG A 13 -0.96 3.24 -6.70
C ARG A 13 -1.22 3.81 -8.08
N VAL A 14 -1.17 2.93 -9.07
CA VAL A 14 -1.37 3.29 -10.47
C VAL A 14 -2.32 2.32 -11.15
N LEU A 15 -2.95 2.79 -12.22
CA LEU A 15 -3.82 1.99 -13.09
C LEU A 15 -3.26 1.94 -14.50
N THR A 16 -3.40 0.81 -15.19
CA THR A 16 -3.18 0.78 -16.64
C THR A 16 -4.35 1.44 -17.37
N THR A 17 -4.15 1.85 -18.63
CA THR A 17 -5.24 2.34 -19.49
C THR A 17 -6.43 1.38 -19.55
N GLN A 18 -6.19 0.06 -19.53
CA GLN A 18 -7.25 -0.95 -19.53
C GLN A 18 -8.04 -0.98 -18.22
N GLN A 19 -7.34 -0.93 -17.08
CA GLN A 19 -8.02 -0.87 -15.79
C GLN A 19 -8.82 0.42 -15.64
N LEU A 20 -8.28 1.54 -16.13
CA LEU A 20 -8.94 2.83 -16.12
C LEU A 20 -10.20 2.83 -17.00
N ALA A 21 -10.10 2.32 -18.23
CA ALA A 21 -11.22 2.17 -19.15
C ALA A 21 -12.35 1.34 -18.52
N LYS A 22 -12.02 0.17 -17.96
CA LYS A 22 -12.98 -0.69 -17.23
C LYS A 22 -13.60 0.05 -16.03
N GLY A 23 -12.79 0.80 -15.29
CA GLY A 23 -13.24 1.56 -14.12
C GLY A 23 -14.23 2.67 -14.46
N TYR A 24 -14.13 3.26 -15.65
CA TYR A 24 -15.03 4.30 -16.14
C TYR A 24 -16.12 3.79 -17.09
N GLY A 25 -16.22 2.48 -17.37
CA GLY A 25 -17.17 1.96 -18.36
C GLY A 25 -16.90 2.50 -19.77
N ALA A 26 -15.64 2.81 -20.09
CA ALA A 26 -15.20 3.28 -21.40
C ALA A 26 -14.34 2.22 -22.08
N ASP A 27 -14.10 2.37 -23.38
CA ASP A 27 -13.11 1.58 -24.10
C ASP A 27 -11.69 2.18 -23.98
N THR A 28 -10.67 1.34 -24.15
CA THR A 28 -9.26 1.75 -24.04
C THR A 28 -8.86 2.76 -25.10
N ASN A 29 -9.49 2.73 -26.28
CA ASN A 29 -9.19 3.66 -27.36
C ASN A 29 -9.69 5.07 -27.01
N THR A 30 -10.88 5.19 -26.43
CA THR A 30 -11.45 6.44 -25.92
C THR A 30 -10.56 7.08 -24.86
N ILE A 31 -10.05 6.31 -23.89
CA ILE A 31 -9.08 6.83 -22.92
C ILE A 31 -7.83 7.38 -23.62
N THR A 32 -7.27 6.61 -24.56
CA THR A 32 -6.04 6.95 -25.28
C THR A 32 -6.22 8.19 -26.16
N VAL A 33 -7.29 8.25 -26.95
CA VAL A 33 -7.60 9.40 -27.82
C VAL A 33 -7.86 10.65 -26.99
N ASN A 34 -8.63 10.55 -25.90
CA ASN A 34 -8.90 11.69 -25.03
C ASN A 34 -7.65 12.22 -24.35
N PHE A 35 -6.76 11.34 -23.89
CA PHE A 35 -5.47 11.74 -23.35
C PHE A 35 -4.62 12.47 -24.40
N SER A 36 -4.50 11.91 -25.61
CA SER A 36 -3.71 12.53 -26.68
C SER A 36 -4.23 13.91 -27.06
N ARG A 37 -5.57 14.08 -27.15
CA ARG A 37 -6.20 15.38 -27.44
C ARG A 37 -5.99 16.42 -26.35
N ASN A 38 -5.84 15.99 -25.11
CA ASN A 38 -5.69 16.87 -23.95
C ASN A 38 -4.30 16.80 -23.33
N ARG A 39 -3.29 16.34 -24.08
CA ARG A 39 -1.97 15.97 -23.56
C ARG A 39 -1.32 17.06 -22.72
N GLU A 40 -1.47 18.31 -23.14
CA GLU A 40 -0.99 19.53 -22.47
C GLU A 40 -1.52 19.70 -21.03
N ARG A 41 -2.69 19.14 -20.72
CA ARG A 41 -3.30 19.18 -19.38
C ARG A 41 -2.71 18.12 -18.44
N TYR A 42 -1.91 17.20 -18.97
CA TYR A 42 -1.33 16.09 -18.23
C TYR A 42 0.17 16.29 -18.00
N THR A 43 0.59 16.16 -16.73
CA THR A 43 2.01 16.25 -16.36
C THR A 43 2.55 14.87 -15.98
N GLU A 44 3.66 14.48 -16.60
CA GLU A 44 4.42 13.27 -16.23
C GLU A 44 4.81 13.31 -14.75
N GLY A 45 4.74 12.16 -14.06
CA GLY A 45 5.06 12.04 -12.64
C GLY A 45 3.96 12.53 -11.69
N LYS A 46 3.05 13.40 -12.15
CA LYS A 46 1.89 13.87 -11.39
C LYS A 46 0.61 13.14 -11.77
N HIS A 47 0.31 13.06 -13.06
CA HIS A 47 -0.93 12.46 -13.58
C HIS A 47 -0.69 11.08 -14.18
N TYR A 48 0.48 10.85 -14.78
CA TYR A 48 0.81 9.55 -15.36
C TYR A 48 2.32 9.30 -15.32
N PHE A 49 2.73 8.04 -15.55
CA PHE A 49 4.09 7.65 -15.91
C PHE A 49 4.08 6.99 -17.28
N CYS A 50 4.96 7.40 -18.19
CA CYS A 50 5.15 6.74 -19.47
C CYS A 50 6.31 5.75 -19.35
N LEU A 51 6.02 4.46 -19.45
CA LEU A 51 7.04 3.42 -19.49
C LEU A 51 7.34 3.03 -20.93
N GLU A 52 8.62 3.10 -21.30
CA GLU A 52 9.16 2.69 -22.60
C GLU A 52 10.55 2.05 -22.43
N GLY A 53 11.03 1.34 -23.45
CA GLY A 53 12.35 0.71 -23.43
C GLY A 53 12.58 -0.25 -22.25
N GLU A 54 13.73 -0.13 -21.59
CA GLU A 54 14.12 -0.97 -20.45
C GLU A 54 13.16 -0.84 -19.26
N ALA A 55 12.63 0.35 -18.98
CA ALA A 55 11.68 0.55 -17.89
C ALA A 55 10.38 -0.24 -18.12
N LEU A 56 9.92 -0.33 -19.37
CA LEU A 56 8.76 -1.14 -19.73
C LEU A 56 9.06 -2.64 -19.64
N LYS A 57 10.23 -3.10 -20.09
CA LYS A 57 10.63 -4.51 -19.98
C LYS A 57 10.71 -4.95 -18.53
N ALA A 58 11.39 -4.17 -17.69
CA ALA A 58 11.51 -4.45 -16.25
C ALA A 58 10.13 -4.48 -15.57
N PHE A 59 9.24 -3.54 -15.92
CA PHE A 59 7.89 -3.51 -15.37
C PHE A 59 7.06 -4.73 -15.79
N LYS A 60 7.11 -5.14 -17.06
CA LYS A 60 6.44 -6.37 -17.54
C LYS A 60 6.99 -7.62 -16.84
N GLY A 61 8.30 -7.70 -16.60
CA GLY A 61 8.94 -8.83 -15.92
C GLY A 61 8.54 -8.99 -14.45
N ASN A 62 8.19 -7.89 -13.78
CA ASN A 62 7.85 -7.87 -12.35
C ASN A 62 6.35 -8.09 -12.05
N LEU A 63 5.47 -8.14 -13.06
CA LEU A 63 4.03 -8.24 -12.86
C LEU A 63 3.48 -9.60 -13.30
N THR A 64 3.11 -10.43 -12.33
CA THR A 64 2.32 -11.64 -12.57
C THR A 64 0.87 -11.24 -12.90
N ASN A 65 0.34 -11.63 -14.07
CA ASN A 65 -1.06 -11.41 -14.48
C ASN A 65 -1.53 -9.96 -14.74
N CYS A 66 -0.70 -9.11 -15.35
CA CYS A 66 -1.21 -7.90 -15.98
C CYS A 66 -1.58 -8.18 -17.44
N ASN A 67 -2.84 -7.92 -17.83
CA ASN A 67 -3.32 -7.98 -19.22
C ASN A 67 -2.74 -6.86 -20.10
N VAL A 68 -1.43 -6.58 -19.99
CA VAL A 68 -0.72 -5.69 -20.89
C VAL A 68 -0.37 -6.47 -22.14
N ALA A 69 -0.74 -5.96 -23.32
CA ALA A 69 -0.41 -6.60 -24.60
C ALA A 69 1.10 -6.84 -24.70
N GLN A 70 1.51 -8.01 -25.22
CA GLN A 70 2.93 -8.37 -25.28
C GLN A 70 3.74 -7.38 -26.14
N ASN A 71 3.14 -6.83 -27.21
CA ASN A 71 3.82 -6.02 -28.23
C ASN A 71 3.67 -4.49 -28.06
N VAL A 72 3.29 -3.97 -26.89
CA VAL A 72 3.32 -2.51 -26.67
C VAL A 72 4.74 -2.00 -26.43
N ASN A 73 5.10 -0.93 -27.15
CA ASN A 73 6.35 -0.17 -27.02
C ASN A 73 6.27 0.94 -25.96
N LYS A 74 5.05 1.37 -25.62
CA LYS A 74 4.77 2.37 -24.57
C LYS A 74 3.60 1.91 -23.71
N LEU A 75 3.72 2.10 -22.39
CA LEU A 75 2.65 1.84 -21.43
C LEU A 75 2.46 3.07 -20.55
N TYR A 76 1.22 3.57 -20.50
CA TYR A 76 0.84 4.64 -19.58
C TYR A 76 0.29 4.04 -18.28
N LEU A 77 0.85 4.50 -17.17
CA LEU A 77 0.38 4.21 -15.81
C LEU A 77 -0.24 5.47 -15.24
N TRP A 78 -1.51 5.43 -14.87
CA TRP A 78 -2.29 6.55 -14.39
C TRP A 78 -2.24 6.62 -12.87
N THR A 79 -1.83 7.76 -12.32
CA THR A 79 -1.96 8.01 -10.88
C THR A 79 -3.43 8.24 -10.53
N GLU A 80 -3.77 8.29 -9.24
CA GLU A 80 -5.11 8.70 -8.80
C GLU A 80 -5.51 10.05 -9.41
N LYS A 81 -4.59 11.02 -9.43
CA LYS A 81 -4.85 12.35 -10.02
C LYS A 81 -5.11 12.28 -11.52
N GLY A 82 -4.34 11.47 -12.26
CA GLY A 82 -4.57 11.28 -13.69
C GLY A 82 -5.90 10.59 -13.97
N ALA A 83 -6.22 9.55 -13.18
CA ALA A 83 -7.50 8.87 -13.27
C ALA A 83 -8.67 9.83 -13.05
N LEU A 84 -8.60 10.70 -12.04
CA LEU A 84 -9.64 11.72 -11.80
C LEU A 84 -9.72 12.76 -12.94
N LEU A 85 -8.58 13.14 -13.52
CA LEU A 85 -8.55 14.05 -14.69
C LEU A 85 -9.28 13.46 -15.90
N HIS A 86 -9.24 12.14 -16.08
CA HIS A 86 -10.01 11.48 -17.12
C HIS A 86 -11.52 11.62 -16.95
N ALA A 87 -12.03 11.67 -15.70
CA ALA A 87 -13.46 11.91 -15.46
C ALA A 87 -13.94 13.24 -16.06
N LYS A 88 -13.05 14.25 -16.17
CA LYS A 88 -13.41 15.55 -16.75
C LYS A 88 -13.67 15.50 -18.25
N SER A 89 -13.07 14.54 -18.96
CA SER A 89 -13.13 14.44 -20.43
C SER A 89 -13.93 13.24 -20.92
N LEU A 90 -14.30 12.33 -20.04
CA LEU A 90 -15.15 11.18 -20.35
C LEU A 90 -16.62 11.53 -20.12
N ASN A 91 -17.49 11.01 -20.98
CA ASN A 91 -18.94 11.25 -20.90
C ASN A 91 -19.72 9.98 -20.52
N THR A 92 -19.11 9.08 -19.76
CA THR A 92 -19.77 7.87 -19.26
C THR A 92 -20.49 8.17 -17.95
N ASP A 93 -21.55 7.42 -17.63
CA ASP A 93 -22.27 7.57 -16.35
C ASP A 93 -21.31 7.47 -15.15
N ARG A 94 -20.33 6.57 -15.26
CA ARG A 94 -19.32 6.37 -14.23
C ARG A 94 -18.34 7.55 -14.10
N ALA A 95 -18.06 8.27 -15.18
CA ALA A 95 -17.28 9.50 -15.12
C ALA A 95 -18.07 10.63 -14.43
N TRP A 96 -19.38 10.73 -14.68
CA TRP A 96 -20.28 11.64 -14.00
C TRP A 96 -20.37 11.35 -12.49
N GLU A 97 -20.51 10.09 -12.09
CA GLU A 97 -20.50 9.69 -10.67
C GLU A 97 -19.19 10.05 -9.96
N VAL A 98 -18.04 9.86 -10.62
CA VAL A 98 -16.74 10.24 -10.04
C VAL A 98 -16.61 11.76 -9.94
N TYR A 99 -17.10 12.50 -10.94
CA TYR A 99 -17.11 13.96 -10.90
C TYR A 99 -18.00 14.50 -9.77
N ASP A 100 -19.20 13.95 -9.61
CA ASP A 100 -20.11 14.28 -8.51
C ASP A 100 -19.46 13.99 -7.15
N MET A 101 -18.82 12.83 -7.00
CA MET A 101 -18.04 12.49 -5.81
C MET A 101 -16.92 13.50 -5.52
N LEU A 102 -16.22 14.01 -6.55
CA LEU A 102 -15.20 15.03 -6.37
C LEU A 102 -15.78 16.36 -5.88
N VAL A 103 -16.92 16.76 -6.45
CA VAL A 103 -17.64 17.98 -6.05
C VAL A 103 -18.12 17.86 -4.61
N GLU A 104 -18.80 16.77 -4.28
CA GLU A 104 -19.23 16.44 -2.92
C GLU A 104 -18.05 16.44 -1.93
N THR A 105 -16.94 15.80 -2.30
CA THR A 105 -15.75 15.76 -1.44
C THR A 105 -15.17 17.15 -1.23
N TYR A 106 -15.15 18.00 -2.25
CA TYR A 106 -14.69 19.39 -2.13
C TYR A 106 -15.57 20.20 -1.17
N PHE A 107 -16.90 20.12 -1.30
CA PHE A 107 -17.80 20.85 -0.42
C PHE A 107 -17.80 20.29 1.00
N ARG A 108 -17.77 18.97 1.18
CA ARG A 108 -17.58 18.36 2.50
C ARG A 108 -16.28 18.76 3.15
N ALA A 109 -15.16 18.73 2.41
CA ALA A 109 -13.87 19.15 2.94
C ALA A 109 -13.90 20.63 3.37
N ARG A 110 -14.60 21.48 2.61
CA ARG A 110 -14.81 22.89 2.96
C ARG A 110 -15.67 23.06 4.22
N GLU A 111 -16.70 22.25 4.42
CA GLU A 111 -17.54 22.25 5.62
C GLU A 111 -16.81 21.67 6.84
N THR A 112 -15.97 20.66 6.63
CA THR A 112 -15.20 19.98 7.69
C THR A 112 -13.97 20.80 8.11
N PHE A 113 -13.56 21.79 7.31
CA PHE A 113 -12.46 22.69 7.67
C PHE A 113 -12.91 23.67 8.75
N VAL A 114 -12.94 23.17 9.99
CA VAL A 114 -13.23 23.97 11.19
C VAL A 114 -12.03 24.86 11.45
N ILE A 115 -12.03 26.05 10.86
CA ILE A 115 -11.13 27.13 11.28
C ILE A 115 -11.76 27.70 12.55
N PRO A 116 -11.12 27.56 13.72
CA PRO A 116 -11.63 28.18 14.94
C PRO A 116 -11.77 29.69 14.71
N LYS A 117 -12.97 30.23 14.91
CA LYS A 117 -13.26 31.64 14.59
C LYS A 117 -12.82 32.57 15.71
N THR A 118 -12.61 32.02 16.90
CA THR A 118 -12.23 32.76 18.10
C THR A 118 -10.99 32.15 18.75
N LEU A 119 -10.26 32.97 19.51
CA LEU A 119 -9.08 32.53 20.25
C LEU A 119 -9.38 31.38 21.25
N PRO A 120 -10.48 31.39 22.02
CA PRO A 120 -10.81 30.28 22.91
C PRO A 120 -11.07 28.95 22.17
N GLU A 121 -11.74 28.99 21.02
CA GLU A 121 -11.95 27.79 20.19
C GLU A 121 -10.61 27.28 19.63
N ALA A 122 -9.73 28.18 19.20
CA ALA A 122 -8.41 27.81 18.67
C ALA A 122 -7.56 27.09 19.73
N LEU A 123 -7.58 27.59 20.97
CA LEU A 123 -6.84 26.99 22.08
C LEU A 123 -7.41 25.61 22.46
N ARG A 124 -8.74 25.45 22.48
CA ARG A 124 -9.37 24.13 22.74
C ARG A 124 -9.03 23.12 21.65
N PHE A 125 -9.13 23.53 20.39
CA PHE A 125 -8.81 22.69 19.25
C PHE A 125 -7.32 22.30 19.24
N ALA A 126 -6.42 23.24 19.53
CA ALA A 126 -4.99 22.97 19.65
C ALA A 126 -4.68 22.02 20.81
N ALA A 127 -5.36 22.16 21.96
CA ALA A 127 -5.20 21.26 23.09
C ALA A 127 -5.65 19.82 22.75
N GLU A 128 -6.79 19.68 22.08
CA GLU A 128 -7.29 18.37 21.64
C GLU A 128 -6.34 17.70 20.65
N LEU A 129 -5.84 18.46 19.67
CA LEU A 129 -4.84 17.97 18.72
C LEU A 129 -3.54 17.57 19.43
N ALA A 130 -3.07 18.36 20.40
CA ALA A 130 -1.87 18.06 21.17
C ALA A 130 -2.04 16.76 21.98
N GLU A 131 -3.20 16.56 22.60
CA GLU A 131 -3.51 15.33 23.33
C GLU A 131 -3.56 14.11 22.39
N GLN A 132 -4.16 14.25 21.20
CA GLN A 132 -4.15 13.20 20.18
C GLN A 132 -2.73 12.86 19.71
N ILE A 133 -1.90 13.88 19.48
CA ILE A 133 -0.48 13.70 19.12
C ILE A 133 0.26 12.96 20.23
N ASP A 134 0.04 13.32 21.51
CA ASP A 134 0.70 12.66 22.63
C ASP A 134 0.26 11.19 22.77
N ARG A 135 -1.04 10.90 22.59
CA ARG A 135 -1.55 9.52 22.52
C ARG A 135 -0.92 8.71 21.37
N GLN A 136 -0.61 9.36 20.25
CA GLN A 136 0.01 8.73 19.08
C GLN A 136 1.55 8.67 19.15
N LYS A 137 2.19 9.49 19.99
CA LYS A 137 3.64 9.61 20.11
C LYS A 137 4.35 8.26 20.37
N PRO A 138 3.84 7.35 21.23
CA PRO A 138 4.42 6.02 21.38
C PRO A 138 4.37 5.20 20.10
N LEU A 139 3.31 5.33 19.28
CA LEU A 139 3.17 4.62 18.01
C LEU A 139 4.18 5.13 16.97
N VAL A 140 4.34 6.44 16.87
CA VAL A 140 5.26 7.07 15.91
C VAL A 140 6.71 6.80 16.30
N SER A 141 7.08 6.98 17.57
CA SER A 141 8.42 6.67 18.07
C SER A 141 8.80 5.20 17.85
N PHE A 142 7.83 4.30 18.02
CA PHE A 142 8.01 2.89 17.79
C PHE A 142 8.21 2.54 16.32
N ALA A 143 7.36 3.07 15.44
CA ALA A 143 7.52 2.92 13.99
C ALA A 143 8.87 3.49 13.51
N GLN A 144 9.31 4.62 14.07
CA GLN A 144 10.61 5.22 13.77
C GLN A 144 11.78 4.34 14.25
N THR A 145 11.68 3.73 15.42
CA THR A 145 12.72 2.83 15.95
C THR A 145 12.86 1.57 15.10
N CYS A 146 11.73 0.97 14.69
CA CYS A 146 11.73 -0.16 13.75
C CYS A 146 12.21 0.24 12.35
N ALA A 147 11.90 1.45 11.89
CA ALA A 147 12.39 1.98 10.61
C ALA A 147 13.91 2.26 10.62
N ALA A 148 14.44 2.71 11.76
CA ALA A 148 15.85 3.06 11.93
C ALA A 148 16.75 1.83 12.04
N SER A 149 16.23 0.70 12.54
CA SER A 149 16.91 -0.58 12.44
C SER A 149 17.00 -0.97 10.96
N ARG A 150 18.22 -1.03 10.41
CA ARG A 150 18.45 -1.42 9.01
C ARG A 150 18.23 -2.92 8.78
N ASP A 151 18.06 -3.69 9.84
CA ASP A 151 18.08 -5.14 9.79
C ASP A 151 16.68 -5.72 9.85
N SER A 152 16.48 -6.80 9.10
CA SER A 152 15.32 -7.65 9.27
C SER A 152 15.40 -8.37 10.63
N VAL A 153 14.25 -8.63 11.24
CA VAL A 153 14.17 -9.35 12.53
C VAL A 153 13.37 -10.63 12.40
N LEU A 154 13.61 -11.61 13.26
CA LEU A 154 12.80 -12.82 13.27
C LEU A 154 11.37 -12.53 13.76
N ILE A 155 10.40 -13.34 13.33
CA ILE A 155 9.00 -13.21 13.80
C ILE A 155 8.93 -13.33 15.34
N ARG A 156 9.76 -14.18 15.95
CA ARG A 156 9.89 -14.29 17.41
C ARG A 156 10.34 -12.99 18.08
N GLU A 157 11.25 -12.26 17.44
CA GLU A 157 11.78 -10.99 17.96
C GLU A 157 10.74 -9.90 17.80
N LEU A 158 10.06 -9.84 16.65
CA LEU A 158 8.94 -8.93 16.44
C LEU A 158 7.81 -9.14 17.46
N ALA A 159 7.50 -10.40 17.81
CA ALA A 159 6.51 -10.72 18.84
C ALA A 159 6.92 -10.22 20.24
N LYS A 160 8.20 -10.37 20.61
CA LYS A 160 8.74 -9.82 21.87
C LYS A 160 8.67 -8.31 21.90
N ILE A 161 9.03 -7.66 20.79
CA ILE A 161 8.97 -6.21 20.63
C ILE A 161 7.51 -5.73 20.77
N ALA A 162 6.55 -6.39 20.12
CA ALA A 162 5.12 -6.08 20.23
C ALA A 162 4.62 -6.22 21.68
N SER A 163 4.96 -7.31 22.36
CA SER A 163 4.63 -7.55 23.78
C SER A 163 5.16 -6.46 24.70
N LYS A 164 6.42 -6.03 24.53
CA LYS A 164 7.01 -4.95 25.34
C LYS A 164 6.28 -3.62 25.16
N ASN A 165 5.62 -3.41 24.02
CA ASN A 165 4.90 -2.18 23.68
C ASN A 165 3.38 -2.30 23.91
N GLY A 166 2.94 -3.23 24.78
CA GLY A 166 1.56 -3.33 25.23
C GLY A 166 0.63 -4.17 24.35
N VAL A 167 1.14 -4.82 23.29
CA VAL A 167 0.35 -5.76 22.49
C VAL A 167 0.55 -7.18 23.02
N ILE A 168 -0.46 -7.76 23.69
CA ILE A 168 -0.37 -9.11 24.28
C ILE A 168 -0.25 -10.20 23.20
N THR A 169 0.97 -10.47 22.72
CA THR A 169 1.22 -11.46 21.65
C THR A 169 2.55 -12.20 21.80
N GLY A 170 2.53 -13.51 21.58
CA GLY A 170 3.72 -14.35 21.49
C GLY A 170 3.94 -14.84 20.06
N GLU A 171 5.10 -15.44 19.77
CA GLU A 171 5.45 -15.91 18.43
C GLU A 171 4.34 -16.74 17.76
N LYS A 172 3.79 -17.74 18.48
CA LYS A 172 2.69 -18.58 17.96
C LYS A 172 1.43 -17.77 17.61
N ARG A 173 1.04 -16.82 18.46
CA ARG A 173 -0.13 -15.95 18.24
C ARG A 173 0.12 -14.99 17.08
N LEU A 174 1.35 -14.49 16.94
CA LEU A 174 1.73 -13.65 15.81
C LEU A 174 1.65 -14.42 14.50
N TYR A 175 2.16 -15.66 14.42
CA TYR A 175 1.97 -16.51 13.25
C TYR A 175 0.49 -16.77 12.93
N GLN A 176 -0.35 -17.02 13.94
CA GLN A 176 -1.79 -17.19 13.74
C GLN A 176 -2.43 -15.93 13.14
N ARG A 177 -2.08 -14.74 13.64
CA ARG A 177 -2.54 -13.46 13.06
C ARG A 177 -2.06 -13.26 11.64
N LEU A 178 -0.78 -13.51 11.37
CA LEU A 178 -0.21 -13.39 10.02
C LEU A 178 -0.89 -14.34 9.02
N ARG A 179 -1.28 -15.55 9.44
CA ARG A 179 -2.08 -16.48 8.62
C ARG A 179 -3.49 -16.00 8.41
N ALA A 180 -4.16 -15.52 9.47
CA ALA A 180 -5.51 -14.96 9.36
C ALA A 180 -5.56 -13.74 8.44
N TRP A 181 -4.47 -12.96 8.37
CA TRP A 181 -4.32 -11.85 7.43
C TRP A 181 -3.92 -12.27 6.01
N GLY A 182 -3.65 -13.55 5.79
CA GLY A 182 -3.21 -14.10 4.51
C GLY A 182 -1.75 -13.78 4.14
N PHE A 183 -0.92 -13.41 5.12
CA PHE A 183 0.49 -13.05 4.87
C PHE A 183 1.39 -14.29 4.80
N ILE A 184 1.02 -15.32 5.56
CA ILE A 184 1.72 -16.60 5.70
C ILE A 184 0.76 -17.73 5.33
N PHE A 185 1.27 -18.80 4.70
CA PHE A 185 0.44 -19.95 4.35
C PHE A 185 -0.19 -20.60 5.61
N PRO A 186 -1.42 -21.13 5.53
CA PRO A 186 -2.18 -21.62 6.69
C PRO A 186 -1.44 -22.63 7.58
N ASN A 187 -0.61 -23.50 6.99
CA ASN A 187 0.13 -24.54 7.71
C ASN A 187 1.66 -24.40 7.56
N SER A 188 2.15 -23.20 7.27
CA SER A 188 3.57 -22.93 7.10
C SER A 188 4.05 -21.78 8.00
N THR A 189 5.37 -21.60 8.03
CA THR A 189 6.02 -20.37 8.49
C THR A 189 6.43 -19.46 7.34
N GLU A 190 6.32 -19.93 6.09
CA GLU A 190 6.69 -19.17 4.89
C GLU A 190 5.61 -18.13 4.51
N PRO A 191 6.02 -16.90 4.15
CA PRO A 191 5.11 -15.89 3.62
C PRO A 191 4.71 -16.21 2.18
N TYR A 192 3.57 -15.68 1.72
CA TYR A 192 3.27 -15.66 0.29
C TYR A 192 4.26 -14.74 -0.44
N GLN A 193 4.66 -15.14 -1.65
CA GLN A 193 5.59 -14.38 -2.50
C GLN A 193 5.17 -12.92 -2.67
N GLU A 194 3.86 -12.65 -2.79
CA GLU A 194 3.29 -11.30 -2.83
C GLU A 194 3.78 -10.38 -1.70
N TYR A 195 3.93 -10.89 -0.47
CA TYR A 195 4.38 -10.09 0.68
C TYR A 195 5.91 -10.03 0.82
N VAL A 196 6.62 -10.94 0.16
CA VAL A 196 8.07 -10.82 -0.06
C VAL A 196 8.34 -9.73 -1.09
N ASP A 197 7.62 -9.72 -2.21
CA ASP A 197 7.77 -8.73 -3.29
C ASP A 197 7.36 -7.32 -2.83
N ARG A 198 6.37 -7.22 -1.94
CA ARG A 198 6.03 -5.97 -1.24
C ARG A 198 7.10 -5.50 -0.26
N GLY A 199 8.11 -6.33 -0.01
CA GLY A 199 9.22 -6.04 0.89
C GLY A 199 8.82 -6.05 2.35
N TYR A 200 7.82 -6.84 2.77
CA TYR A 200 7.46 -7.00 4.19
C TYR A 200 8.25 -8.13 4.86
N PHE A 201 8.56 -9.17 4.09
CA PHE A 201 9.30 -10.33 4.56
C PHE A 201 10.49 -10.62 3.67
N GLU A 202 11.46 -11.32 4.23
CA GLU A 202 12.52 -11.99 3.50
C GLU A 202 12.65 -13.43 4.03
N VAL A 203 13.06 -14.35 3.16
CA VAL A 203 13.25 -15.76 3.53
C VAL A 203 14.72 -16.10 3.40
N THR A 204 15.37 -16.41 4.52
CA THR A 204 16.77 -16.84 4.55
C THR A 204 16.84 -18.36 4.75
N GLN A 205 17.97 -18.98 4.40
CA GLN A 205 18.23 -20.39 4.65
C GLN A 205 19.18 -20.53 5.84
N SER A 206 18.89 -21.49 6.73
CA SER A 206 19.76 -21.87 7.84
C SER A 206 20.05 -23.36 7.78
N ASN A 207 21.31 -23.73 7.96
CA ASN A 207 21.75 -25.12 8.08
C ASN A 207 21.59 -25.58 9.53
N LYS A 208 20.98 -26.75 9.74
CA LYS A 208 21.01 -27.40 11.04
C LYS A 208 21.51 -28.84 10.87
N GLU A 209 22.58 -29.17 11.56
CA GLU A 209 23.07 -30.53 11.65
C GLU A 209 22.10 -31.37 12.49
N VAL A 210 21.68 -32.50 11.94
CA VAL A 210 20.89 -33.49 12.64
C VAL A 210 21.85 -34.48 13.30
N ALA A 211 21.46 -35.07 14.44
CA ALA A 211 22.27 -36.04 15.20
C ALA A 211 22.80 -37.25 14.38
N SER A 212 22.28 -37.46 13.17
CA SER A 212 22.72 -38.47 12.21
C SER A 212 23.85 -38.02 11.26
N GLY A 213 24.42 -36.82 11.44
CA GLY A 213 25.46 -36.26 10.56
C GLY A 213 24.96 -35.65 9.24
N ASN A 214 23.64 -35.64 9.00
CA ASN A 214 23.05 -35.04 7.81
C ASN A 214 22.68 -33.56 8.04
N VAL A 215 23.05 -32.68 7.10
CA VAL A 215 22.66 -31.26 7.12
C VAL A 215 21.27 -31.10 6.53
N ARG A 216 20.32 -30.54 7.30
CA ARG A 216 19.00 -30.14 6.77
C ARG A 216 18.95 -28.62 6.59
N LEU A 217 18.47 -28.21 5.42
CA LEU A 217 18.19 -26.81 5.08
C LEU A 217 16.82 -26.41 5.63
N PHE A 218 16.78 -25.37 6.45
CA PHE A 218 15.54 -24.77 6.95
C PHE A 218 15.39 -23.37 6.40
N LYS A 219 14.20 -23.04 5.91
CA LYS A 219 13.84 -21.67 5.55
C LYS A 219 13.38 -20.93 6.78
N VAL A 220 13.86 -19.70 6.93
CA VAL A 220 13.58 -18.83 8.07
C VAL A 220 12.98 -17.54 7.55
N THR A 221 11.77 -17.23 8.03
CA THR A 221 11.08 -15.99 7.67
C THR A 221 11.50 -14.87 8.61
N ARG A 222 11.99 -13.77 8.03
CA ARG A 222 12.34 -12.54 8.73
C ARG A 222 11.44 -11.40 8.24
N VAL A 223 11.25 -10.41 9.09
CA VAL A 223 10.42 -9.24 8.83
C VAL A 223 11.33 -8.05 8.60
N THR A 224 11.23 -7.46 7.41
CA THR A 224 12.01 -6.26 7.04
C THR A 224 11.57 -5.05 7.88
N PRO A 225 12.34 -3.96 7.94
CA PRO A 225 11.90 -2.73 8.63
C PRO A 225 10.53 -2.24 8.17
N LYS A 226 10.25 -2.30 6.86
CA LYS A 226 8.95 -1.98 6.27
C LYS A 226 7.84 -2.91 6.79
N GLY A 227 8.09 -4.21 6.83
CA GLY A 227 7.14 -5.20 7.36
C GLY A 227 6.89 -5.04 8.85
N GLN A 228 7.92 -4.69 9.63
CA GLN A 228 7.81 -4.47 11.08
C GLN A 228 6.82 -3.34 11.35
N ILE A 229 7.01 -2.17 10.74
CA ILE A 229 6.11 -1.01 10.86
C ILE A 229 4.67 -1.41 10.52
N TYR A 230 4.48 -2.08 9.38
CA TYR A 230 3.15 -2.46 8.91
C TYR A 230 2.44 -3.40 9.88
N ILE A 231 3.08 -4.51 10.26
CA ILE A 231 2.51 -5.55 11.12
C ILE A 231 2.17 -4.98 12.49
N LEU A 232 3.07 -4.19 13.06
CA LEU A 232 2.91 -3.59 14.39
C LEU A 232 1.78 -2.56 14.44
N ASN A 233 1.69 -1.67 13.44
CA ASN A 233 0.59 -0.72 13.34
C ASN A 233 -0.76 -1.43 13.23
N ARG A 234 -0.81 -2.51 12.45
CA ARG A 234 -2.03 -3.31 12.30
C ARG A 234 -2.42 -4.02 13.60
N LEU A 235 -1.46 -4.63 14.31
CA LEU A 235 -1.70 -5.26 15.62
C LEU A 235 -2.28 -4.27 16.63
N LYS A 236 -1.71 -3.06 16.73
CA LYS A 236 -2.18 -2.05 17.68
C LYS A 236 -3.56 -1.49 17.32
N LYS A 237 -3.84 -1.30 16.03
CA LYS A 237 -5.18 -0.89 15.57
C LYS A 237 -6.23 -1.92 15.94
N GLU A 238 -5.92 -3.21 15.76
CA GLU A 238 -6.82 -4.31 16.13
C GLU A 238 -6.97 -4.46 17.66
N SER A 239 -5.98 -4.06 18.46
CA SER A 239 -6.07 -4.11 19.93
C SER A 239 -6.80 -2.92 20.57
N MET A 240 -6.95 -1.79 19.87
CA MET A 240 -7.75 -0.65 20.34
C MET A 240 -9.20 -0.69 19.86
N ALA A 241 -9.52 -1.59 18.93
CA ALA A 241 -10.86 -1.74 18.35
C ALA A 241 -11.70 -2.88 18.98
N GLY A 242 -11.12 -3.62 19.92
CA GLY A 242 -11.79 -4.67 20.70
C GLY A 242 -11.57 -4.43 22.18
#